data_AF-A0A2V9DEJ2-F1
#
_entry.id   AF-A0A2V9DEJ2-F1
#
_cell.length_a   1.000
_cell.length_b   1.000
_cell.length_c   1.000
_cell.angle_alpha   90.00
_cell.angle_beta   90.00
_cell.angle_gamma   90.00
#
_symmetry.space_group_name_H-M   'P 1'
#
loop_
_entity.id
_entity.type
_entity.pdbx_description
1 polymer ?
#
loop_
_entity_poly.entity_id
_entity_poly.type
_entity_poly.pdbx_seq_one_letter_code
_entity_poly.pdbx_strand_id
1 'polypeptide(L)'
;MKNVRLVVLLVFAVSVAVALYGAEKATTFEGTLVDSKCYLKDNSLTGNDHGTVKECGTLCVKGGTPAGLLTKTKKFHAVLAPSPALAPFIGQTVRISGSLHNGAILAEKVEVEKNGKWEEVKLGVMM
;
A
#
# COMPACT_ATOMS: atom_id res chain seq x y z
N MET A 1 -10.64 18.18 -48.43
CA MET A 1 -10.69 16.78 -47.91
C MET A 1 -9.47 16.36 -47.11
N LYS A 2 -8.24 16.73 -47.51
CA LYS A 2 -6.99 16.38 -46.79
C LYS A 2 -6.94 16.95 -45.36
N ASN A 3 -7.41 18.19 -45.19
CA ASN A 3 -7.39 18.89 -43.91
C ASN A 3 -8.45 18.34 -42.93
N VAL A 4 -9.61 17.89 -43.44
CA VAL A 4 -10.66 17.25 -42.64
C VAL A 4 -10.21 15.87 -42.15
N ARG A 5 -9.50 15.10 -42.98
CA ARG A 5 -8.88 13.83 -42.55
C ARG A 5 -7.82 14.03 -41.47
N LEU A 6 -7.03 15.11 -41.57
CA LEU A 6 -6.00 15.44 -40.59
C LEU A 6 -6.60 15.83 -39.23
N VAL A 7 -7.69 16.61 -39.25
CA VAL A 7 -8.40 17.02 -38.02
C VAL A 7 -9.08 15.82 -37.35
N VAL A 8 -9.71 14.93 -38.11
CA VAL A 8 -10.34 13.71 -37.56
C VAL A 8 -9.30 12.78 -36.93
N LEU A 9 -8.13 12.62 -37.55
CA LEU A 9 -7.03 11.81 -36.99
C LEU A 9 -6.46 12.42 -35.70
N LEU A 10 -6.33 13.75 -35.64
CA LEU A 10 -5.88 14.46 -34.44
C LEU A 10 -6.89 14.33 -33.28
N VAL A 11 -8.18 14.49 -33.55
CA VAL A 11 -9.23 14.35 -32.53
C VAL A 11 -9.29 12.90 -32.01
N PHE A 12 -9.13 11.90 -32.88
CA PHE A 12 -9.11 10.50 -32.48
C PHE A 12 -7.87 10.13 -31.65
N ALA A 13 -6.71 10.70 -31.98
CA ALA A 13 -5.48 10.50 -31.20
C ALA A 13 -5.59 11.11 -29.79
N VAL A 14 -6.22 12.28 -29.67
CA VAL A 14 -6.45 12.94 -28.37
C VAL A 14 -7.45 12.16 -27.52
N SER A 15 -8.54 11.66 -28.08
CA SER A 15 -9.53 10.89 -27.31
C SER A 15 -9.00 9.54 -26.83
N VAL A 16 -8.15 8.85 -27.61
CA VAL A 16 -7.46 7.63 -27.16
C VAL A 16 -6.47 7.92 -26.03
N ALA A 17 -5.76 9.04 -26.09
CA ALA A 17 -4.86 9.46 -25.01
C ALA A 17 -5.63 9.72 -23.70
N VAL A 18 -6.78 10.41 -23.75
CA VAL A 18 -7.60 10.69 -22.55
C VAL A 18 -8.16 9.40 -21.94
N ALA A 19 -8.58 8.43 -22.75
CA ALA A 19 -9.06 7.13 -22.26
C ALA A 19 -7.97 6.31 -21.54
N LEU A 20 -6.71 6.43 -21.95
CA LEU A 20 -5.57 5.76 -21.29
C LEU A 20 -5.14 6.44 -19.97
N TYR A 21 -5.47 7.73 -19.79
CA TYR A 21 -5.22 8.47 -18.54
C TYR A 21 -6.37 8.37 -17.53
N GLY A 22 -7.57 7.93 -17.95
CA GLY A 22 -8.75 7.82 -17.08
C GLY A 22 -8.81 6.55 -16.22
N ALA A 23 -7.95 5.56 -16.45
CA ALA A 23 -7.77 4.45 -15.51
C ALA A 23 -6.85 4.92 -14.38
N GLU A 24 -7.44 5.22 -13.22
CA GLU A 24 -6.70 5.54 -12.00
C GLU A 24 -5.74 4.38 -11.70
N LYS A 25 -4.47 4.50 -12.12
CA LYS A 25 -3.50 3.44 -11.89
C LYS A 25 -3.24 3.35 -10.39
N ALA A 26 -3.57 2.20 -9.81
CA ALA A 26 -3.16 1.86 -8.46
C ALA A 26 -1.68 2.23 -8.27
N THR A 27 -1.43 3.11 -7.30
CA THR A 27 -0.07 3.53 -6.97
C THR A 27 0.55 2.48 -6.08
N THR A 28 1.81 2.17 -6.34
CA THR A 28 2.56 1.19 -5.57
C THR A 28 3.45 1.90 -4.55
N PHE A 29 3.23 1.59 -3.28
CA PHE A 29 3.98 2.10 -2.13
C PHE A 29 4.86 0.98 -1.57
N GLU A 30 6.09 1.28 -1.17
CA GLU A 30 7.03 0.29 -0.63
C GLU A 30 7.63 0.80 0.68
N GLY A 31 7.77 -0.11 1.66
CA GLY A 31 8.28 0.24 2.97
C GLY A 31 8.20 -0.90 3.97
N THR A 32 8.49 -0.59 5.23
CA THR A 32 8.34 -1.52 6.34
C THR A 32 6.92 -1.47 6.88
N LEU A 33 6.29 -2.63 7.06
CA LEU A 33 5.00 -2.72 7.72
C LEU A 33 5.18 -2.61 9.24
N VAL A 34 4.45 -1.73 9.91
CA VAL A 34 4.59 -1.44 11.35
C VAL A 34 3.25 -1.50 12.08
N ASP A 35 3.27 -1.70 13.39
CA ASP A 35 2.09 -1.41 14.22
C ASP A 35 1.90 0.12 14.28
N SER A 36 0.74 0.60 13.80
CA SER A 36 0.51 2.04 13.65
C SER A 36 0.55 2.79 14.97
N LYS A 37 -0.04 2.24 16.03
CA LYS A 37 -0.16 2.90 17.33
C LYS A 37 1.19 3.04 18.01
N CYS A 38 1.98 1.97 18.05
CA CYS A 38 3.29 1.94 18.65
C CYS A 38 4.27 2.81 17.87
N TYR A 39 4.29 2.71 16.53
CA TYR A 39 5.17 3.56 15.72
C TYR A 39 4.85 5.04 15.88
N LEU A 40 3.57 5.44 15.86
CA LEU A 40 3.19 6.85 16.02
C LEU A 40 3.40 7.37 17.45
N LYS A 41 3.48 6.49 18.44
CA LYS A 41 3.84 6.85 19.81
C LYS A 41 5.36 6.99 19.99
N ASP A 42 6.12 6.14 19.32
CA ASP A 42 7.58 6.11 19.35
C ASP A 42 8.10 5.63 17.99
N ASN A 43 8.63 6.57 17.20
CA ASN A 43 9.08 6.32 15.83
C ASN A 43 10.29 5.36 15.73
N SER A 44 10.88 4.93 16.84
CA SER A 44 11.90 3.87 16.87
C SER A 44 11.32 2.45 16.76
N LEU A 45 10.02 2.29 17.04
CA LEU A 45 9.32 1.00 17.03
C LEU A 45 8.90 0.60 15.62
N THR A 46 9.86 0.14 14.81
CA THR A 46 9.63 -0.30 13.42
C THR A 46 9.61 -1.82 13.24
N GLY A 47 10.00 -2.57 14.27
CA GLY A 47 10.02 -4.04 14.27
C GLY A 47 8.73 -4.65 14.83
N ASN A 48 8.71 -5.97 14.97
CA ASN A 48 7.58 -6.67 15.59
C ASN A 48 7.64 -6.70 17.13
N ASP A 49 8.85 -6.69 17.67
CA ASP A 49 9.08 -6.66 19.12
C ASP A 49 9.08 -5.21 19.61
N HIS A 50 8.43 -4.97 20.74
CA HIS A 50 8.43 -3.66 21.39
C HIS A 50 8.95 -3.79 22.82
N GLY A 51 10.15 -3.26 23.06
CA GLY A 51 10.85 -3.44 24.33
C GLY A 51 11.15 -4.92 24.60
N THR A 52 10.67 -5.43 25.73
CA THR A 52 10.85 -6.83 26.14
C THR A 52 9.75 -7.77 25.63
N VAL A 53 8.68 -7.23 25.01
CA VAL A 53 7.54 -8.02 24.55
C VAL A 53 7.76 -8.47 23.12
N LYS A 54 7.87 -9.80 22.94
CA LYS A 54 8.00 -10.43 21.62
C LYS A 54 6.68 -10.38 20.85
N GLU A 55 6.77 -10.12 19.56
CA GLU A 55 5.63 -10.10 18.62
C GLU A 55 4.49 -9.15 19.04
N CYS A 56 4.82 -8.11 19.80
CA CYS A 56 3.86 -7.13 20.32
C CYS A 56 3.06 -6.47 19.18
N GLY A 57 3.74 -6.11 18.09
CA GLY A 57 3.09 -5.54 16.90
C GLY A 57 2.09 -6.50 16.25
N THR A 58 2.48 -7.77 16.05
CA THR A 58 1.59 -8.82 15.55
C THR A 58 0.37 -8.98 16.45
N LEU A 59 0.53 -8.98 17.77
CA LEU A 59 -0.59 -9.10 18.71
C LEU A 59 -1.60 -7.96 18.55
N CYS A 60 -1.11 -6.71 18.48
CA CYS A 60 -1.97 -5.53 18.31
C CYS A 60 -2.69 -5.52 16.96
N VAL A 61 -1.97 -5.78 15.87
CA VAL A 61 -2.54 -5.76 14.51
C VAL A 61 -3.49 -6.94 14.29
N LYS A 62 -3.22 -8.11 14.88
CA LYS A 62 -4.16 -9.25 14.90
C LYS A 62 -5.42 -8.93 15.69
N GLY A 63 -5.31 -8.08 16.72
CA GLY A 63 -6.44 -7.56 17.51
C GLY A 63 -7.25 -6.47 16.81
N GLY A 64 -6.87 -6.04 15.60
CA GLY A 64 -7.62 -5.05 14.81
C GLY A 64 -7.02 -3.65 14.77
N THR A 65 -5.86 -3.41 15.41
CA THR A 65 -5.11 -2.17 15.17
C THR A 65 -4.70 -2.11 13.70
N PRO A 66 -4.96 -1.01 12.97
CA PRO A 66 -4.49 -0.87 11.60
C PRO A 66 -2.96 -1.01 11.53
N ALA A 67 -2.44 -1.70 10.52
CA ALA A 67 -1.02 -1.64 10.23
C ALA A 67 -0.68 -0.27 9.60
N GLY A 68 0.59 0.11 9.65
CA GLY A 68 1.13 1.25 8.92
C GLY A 68 2.19 0.83 7.93
N LEU A 69 2.33 1.57 6.84
CA LEU A 69 3.48 1.50 5.95
C LEU A 69 4.43 2.65 6.28
N LEU A 70 5.66 2.31 6.67
CA LEU A 70 6.75 3.26 6.80
C LEU A 70 7.63 3.20 5.55
N THR A 71 7.54 4.22 4.70
CA THR A 71 8.34 4.27 3.47
C THR A 71 9.83 4.38 3.75
N LYS A 72 10.67 4.12 2.74
CA LYS A 72 12.13 4.35 2.81
C LYS A 72 12.50 5.78 3.20
N THR A 73 11.67 6.76 2.82
CA THR A 73 11.81 8.18 3.18
C THR A 73 11.18 8.54 4.54
N LYS A 74 10.87 7.53 5.36
CA LYS A 74 10.27 7.67 6.70
C LYS A 74 8.92 8.38 6.72
N LYS A 75 8.17 8.33 5.61
CA LYS A 75 6.76 8.77 5.59
C LYS A 75 5.88 7.62 6.08
N PHE A 76 4.98 7.94 7.01
CA PHE A 76 4.00 7.00 7.52
C PHE A 76 2.68 7.11 6.76
N HIS A 77 2.10 5.96 6.44
CA HIS A 77 0.75 5.84 5.92
C HIS A 77 0.00 4.76 6.68
N ALA A 78 -1.19 5.05 7.19
CA ALA A 78 -2.07 3.99 7.70
C ALA A 78 -2.51 3.10 6.53
N VAL A 79 -2.57 1.79 6.75
CA VAL A 79 -2.96 0.81 5.72
C VAL A 79 -4.37 0.32 6.03
N LEU A 80 -5.31 0.68 5.15
CA LEU A 80 -6.70 0.28 5.21
C LEU A 80 -6.83 -1.04 4.46
N ALA A 81 -6.72 -2.13 5.21
CA ALA A 81 -6.92 -3.52 4.80
C ALA A 81 -7.29 -4.35 6.04
N PRO A 82 -7.78 -5.59 5.89
CA PRO A 82 -8.04 -6.47 7.03
C PRO A 82 -6.78 -6.68 7.89
N SER A 83 -6.74 -6.03 9.05
CA SER A 83 -5.53 -5.99 9.91
C SER A 83 -5.03 -7.39 10.30
N PRO A 84 -5.89 -8.38 10.64
CA PRO A 84 -5.41 -9.72 10.94
C PRO A 84 -4.64 -10.40 9.81
N ALA A 85 -4.94 -10.07 8.55
CA ALA A 85 -4.19 -10.59 7.40
C ALA A 85 -2.78 -9.98 7.30
N LEU A 86 -2.58 -8.79 7.84
CA LEU A 86 -1.30 -8.07 7.83
C LEU A 86 -0.42 -8.39 9.05
N ALA A 87 -1.02 -8.84 10.16
CA ALA A 87 -0.35 -9.07 11.43
C ALA A 87 0.92 -9.97 11.37
N PRO A 88 1.00 -11.04 10.55
CA PRO A 88 2.20 -11.87 10.46
C PRO A 88 3.40 -11.17 9.82
N PHE A 89 3.18 -10.02 9.17
CA PHE A 89 4.18 -9.34 8.34
C PHE A 89 4.72 -8.06 8.99
N ILE A 90 4.38 -7.78 10.26
CA ILE A 90 4.92 -6.63 10.99
C ILE A 90 6.44 -6.74 11.11
N GLY A 91 7.12 -5.63 10.85
CA GLY A 91 8.57 -5.52 10.76
C GLY A 91 9.16 -5.95 9.41
N GLN A 92 8.35 -6.47 8.48
CA GLN A 92 8.83 -6.92 7.17
C GLN A 92 8.68 -5.83 6.10
N THR A 93 9.50 -5.92 5.06
CA THR A 93 9.36 -5.09 3.86
C THR A 93 8.17 -5.56 3.04
N VAL A 94 7.28 -4.62 2.71
CA VAL A 94 6.09 -4.87 1.90
C VAL A 94 5.99 -3.87 0.76
N ARG A 95 5.21 -4.27 -0.24
CA ARG A 95 4.75 -3.46 -1.35
C ARG A 95 3.23 -3.45 -1.34
N ILE A 96 2.63 -2.28 -1.41
CA ILE A 96 1.18 -2.08 -1.35
C ILE A 96 0.75 -1.36 -2.61
N SER A 97 -0.09 -2.00 -3.42
CA SER A 97 -0.77 -1.35 -4.53
C SER A 97 -2.17 -0.92 -4.08
N GLY A 98 -2.51 0.33 -4.36
CA GLY A 98 -3.82 0.89 -4.02
C GLY A 98 -3.89 2.40 -4.25
N SER A 99 -4.84 3.05 -3.58
CA SER A 99 -5.06 4.50 -3.68
C SER A 99 -4.77 5.21 -2.36
N LEU A 100 -4.26 6.45 -2.45
CA LEU A 100 -3.94 7.28 -1.28
C LEU A 100 -5.07 8.28 -1.00
N HIS A 101 -5.64 8.22 0.20
CA HIS A 101 -6.73 9.08 0.66
C HIS A 101 -6.32 9.76 1.95
N ASN A 102 -6.10 11.06 1.94
CA ASN A 102 -5.74 11.84 3.14
C ASN A 102 -4.54 11.27 3.93
N GLY A 103 -3.57 10.69 3.22
CA GLY A 103 -2.39 10.07 3.84
C GLY A 103 -2.56 8.61 4.27
N ALA A 104 -3.76 8.03 4.15
CA ALA A 104 -4.01 6.60 4.34
C ALA A 104 -4.05 5.87 2.99
N ILE A 105 -3.53 4.65 2.94
CA ILE A 105 -3.55 3.81 1.74
C ILE A 105 -4.74 2.85 1.85
N LEU A 106 -5.68 2.96 0.91
CA LEU A 106 -6.67 1.91 0.66
C LEU A 106 -6.00 0.81 -0.16
N ALA A 107 -5.67 -0.31 0.49
CA ALA A 107 -4.88 -1.36 -0.12
C ALA A 107 -5.76 -2.28 -0.96
N GLU A 108 -5.41 -2.44 -2.24
CA GLU A 108 -6.02 -3.41 -3.14
C GLU A 108 -5.22 -4.71 -3.18
N LYS A 109 -3.90 -4.60 -3.08
CA LYS A 109 -2.96 -5.72 -3.06
C LYS A 109 -1.79 -5.40 -2.15
N VAL A 110 -1.37 -6.39 -1.37
CA VAL A 110 -0.18 -6.34 -0.53
C VAL A 110 0.72 -7.51 -0.88
N GLU A 111 2.01 -7.25 -1.03
CA GLU A 111 3.03 -8.25 -1.24
C GLU A 111 4.12 -8.07 -0.19
N VAL A 112 4.66 -9.18 0.31
CA VAL A 112 5.78 -9.19 1.26
C VAL A 112 7.03 -9.71 0.57
N GLU A 113 8.17 -9.09 0.87
CA GLU A 113 9.46 -9.56 0.38
C GLU A 113 9.94 -10.74 1.22
N LYS A 114 10.16 -11.88 0.57
CA LYS A 114 10.78 -13.07 1.16
C LYS A 114 11.87 -13.58 0.24
N ASN A 115 13.11 -13.58 0.71
CA ASN A 115 14.27 -14.13 0.00
C ASN A 115 14.41 -13.59 -1.44
N GLY A 116 14.20 -12.28 -1.64
CA GLY A 116 14.28 -11.63 -2.94
C GLY A 116 13.10 -11.90 -3.88
N LYS A 117 12.02 -12.53 -3.38
CA LYS A 117 10.77 -12.74 -4.10
C LYS A 117 9.64 -11.99 -3.41
N TRP A 118 8.69 -11.49 -4.20
CA TRP A 118 7.47 -10.88 -3.69
C TRP A 118 6.36 -11.92 -3.65
N GLU A 119 5.82 -12.15 -2.47
CA GLU A 119 4.68 -13.05 -2.25
C GLU A 119 3.44 -12.24 -1.89
N GLU A 120 2.34 -12.50 -2.60
CA GLU A 120 1.07 -11.83 -2.33
C GLU A 120 0.47 -12.29 -1.00
N VAL A 121 0.06 -11.33 -0.19
CA VAL A 121 -0.66 -11.54 1.06
C VAL A 121 -2.13 -11.74 0.76
N LYS A 122 -2.70 -12.82 1.30
CA LYS A 122 -4.13 -13.10 1.21
C LYS A 122 -4.90 -12.17 2.16
N LEU A 123 -5.35 -11.03 1.65
CA LEU A 123 -6.10 -10.03 2.44
C LEU A 123 -7.49 -10.54 2.91
N GLY A 124 -8.00 -11.61 2.30
CA GLY A 124 -9.36 -12.09 2.56
C GLY A 124 -10.41 -11.23 1.85
N VAL A 125 -11.68 -11.50 2.10
CA VAL A 125 -12.78 -10.72 1.51
C VAL A 125 -12.88 -9.39 2.26
N MET A 126 -12.68 -8.28 1.54
CA MET A 126 -13.11 -6.96 2.02
C MET A 126 -14.64 -6.98 1.98
N MET A 127 -15.29 -7.18 3.13
CA MET A 127 -16.75 -7.11 3.23
C MET A 127 -17.22 -5.65 3.29
#